data_AF-A0A351WZM5-F1
#
_entry.id   AF-A0A351WZM5-F1
#
_cell.length_a   1.000
_cell.length_b   1.000
_cell.length_c   1.000
_cell.angle_alpha   90.00
_cell.angle_beta   90.00
_cell.angle_gamma   90.00
#
_symmetry.space_group_name_H-M   'P 1'
#
loop_
_entity.id
_entity.type
_entity.pdbx_description
1 polymer ?
#
loop_
_entity_poly.entity_id
_entity_poly.type
_entity_poly.pdbx_seq_one_letter_code
_entity_poly.pdbx_strand_id
1 'polypeptide(L)'
;MATLNDLVLVHIDNKPSFYARIEEISPDVKPGWWKVKLLVLTVPLQVYTWILDESQVNGAPFTMGGTPIMLEKVESPEPPNKPLTSVGKGAARKGGNVVSLFDRKK
;
A
#
# COMPACT_ATOMS: atom_id res chain seq x y z
N MET A 1 8.50 3.00 12.14
CA MET A 1 7.91 4.22 11.58
C MET A 1 7.62 4.05 10.11
N ALA A 2 6.41 4.41 9.68
CA ALA A 2 6.09 4.53 8.26
C ALA A 2 6.75 5.80 7.69
N THR A 3 7.32 5.68 6.50
CA THR A 3 8.15 6.69 5.85
C THR A 3 7.67 6.91 4.41
N LEU A 4 8.32 7.82 3.69
CA LEU A 4 8.02 8.08 2.29
C LEU A 4 8.00 6.78 1.46
N ASN A 5 6.98 6.61 0.63
CA ASN A 5 6.71 5.44 -0.21
C ASN A 5 6.31 4.15 0.52
N ASP A 6 6.24 4.14 1.85
CA ASP A 6 5.70 2.98 2.56
C ASP A 6 4.23 2.79 2.22
N LEU A 7 3.82 1.52 2.14
CA LEU A 7 2.43 1.13 2.10
C LEU A 7 1.89 0.99 3.52
N VAL A 8 0.67 1.48 3.70
CA VAL A 8 -0.08 1.36 4.96
C VAL A 8 -1.46 0.78 4.68
N LEU A 9 -1.92 -0.07 5.58
CA LEU A 9 -3.29 -0.52 5.69
C LEU A 9 -3.99 0.40 6.69
N VAL A 10 -5.05 1.07 6.23
CA VAL A 10 -5.89 1.90 7.09
C VAL A 10 -7.01 1.04 7.65
N HIS A 11 -7.14 1.05 8.97
CA HIS A 11 -8.28 0.48 9.68
C HIS A 11 -9.28 1.58 10.01
N ILE A 12 -10.56 1.32 9.77
CA ILE A 12 -11.68 2.20 10.15
C ILE A 12 -12.64 1.36 10.99
N ASP A 13 -13.08 1.89 12.13
CA ASP A 13 -13.91 1.14 13.09
C ASP A 13 -13.31 -0.23 13.46
N ASN A 14 -11.99 -0.26 13.66
CA ASN A 14 -11.20 -1.46 13.97
C ASN A 14 -11.29 -2.57 12.90
N LYS A 15 -11.61 -2.21 11.65
CA LYS A 15 -11.66 -3.14 10.52
C LYS A 15 -10.72 -2.67 9.42
N PRO A 16 -9.98 -3.58 8.76
CA PRO A 16 -9.23 -3.26 7.54
C PRO A 16 -10.14 -2.62 6.49
N SER A 17 -9.75 -1.45 5.99
CA SER A 17 -10.58 -0.68 5.05
C SER A 17 -9.91 -0.56 3.69
N PHE A 18 -8.76 0.10 3.60
CA PHE A 18 -8.07 0.30 2.33
C PHE A 18 -6.55 0.44 2.52
N TYR A 19 -5.82 0.18 1.44
CA TYR A 19 -4.40 0.48 1.34
C TYR A 19 -4.17 1.91 0.88
N ALA A 20 -3.11 2.52 1.39
CA ALA A 20 -2.59 3.77 0.90
C ALA A 20 -1.06 3.74 0.84
N ARG A 21 -0.48 4.58 -0.02
CA ARG A 21 0.96 4.86 -0.04
C ARG A 21 1.21 6.26 0.53
N ILE A 22 2.25 6.39 1.34
CA ILE A 22 2.70 7.71 1.81
C ILE A 22 3.44 8.42 0.69
N GLU A 23 2.89 9.52 0.19
CA GLU A 23 3.46 10.34 -0.88
C GLU A 23 4.30 11.50 -0.35
N GLU A 24 4.01 11.99 0.86
CA GLU A 24 4.72 13.13 1.47
C GLU A 24 4.48 13.15 2.98
N ILE A 25 5.50 13.58 3.74
CA ILE A 25 5.39 13.92 5.16
C ILE A 25 6.06 15.28 5.35
N SER A 26 5.29 16.32 5.69
CA SER A 26 5.81 17.68 5.92
C SER A 26 5.30 18.26 7.25
N PRO A 27 6.05 19.17 7.90
CA PRO A 27 5.62 19.74 9.17
C PRO A 27 4.27 20.48 9.07
N ASP A 28 3.41 20.30 10.07
CA ASP A 28 2.23 21.14 10.25
C ASP A 28 2.57 22.42 11.04
N VAL A 29 1.64 23.39 11.06
CA VAL A 29 1.77 24.61 11.88
C VAL A 29 1.89 24.27 13.37
N LYS A 30 1.25 23.18 13.81
CA LYS A 30 1.36 22.71 15.19
C LYS A 30 2.65 21.89 15.40
N PRO A 31 3.53 22.28 16.34
CA PRO A 31 4.75 21.53 16.63
C PRO A 31 4.47 20.06 16.97
N GLY A 32 5.23 19.14 16.38
CA GLY A 32 5.07 17.69 16.57
C GLY A 32 3.96 17.05 15.74
N TRP A 33 3.29 17.82 14.88
CA TRP A 33 2.28 17.33 13.94
C TRP A 33 2.77 17.45 12.51
N TRP A 34 2.26 16.58 11.66
CA TRP A 34 2.73 16.36 10.31
C TRP A 34 1.56 16.29 9.35
N LYS A 35 1.68 16.96 8.21
CA LYS A 35 0.82 16.76 7.04
C LYS A 35 1.33 15.53 6.30
N VAL A 36 0.54 14.46 6.34
CA VAL A 36 0.83 13.20 5.69
C VAL A 36 -0.07 13.08 4.47
N LYS A 37 0.53 13.12 3.28
CA LYS A 37 -0.16 12.93 2.01
C LYS A 37 -0.22 11.44 1.68
N LEU A 38 -1.42 10.94 1.47
CA LEU A 38 -1.73 9.53 1.27
C LEU A 38 -2.36 9.35 -0.11
N LEU A 39 -1.77 8.51 -0.95
CA LEU A 39 -2.40 8.00 -2.16
C LEU A 39 -3.19 6.74 -1.81
N VAL A 40 -4.51 6.84 -1.77
CA VAL A 40 -5.42 5.72 -1.53
C VAL A 40 -5.53 4.87 -2.79
N LEU A 41 -5.26 3.57 -2.64
CA LEU A 41 -5.13 2.61 -3.74
C LEU A 41 -6.47 1.92 -4.06
N THR A 42 -7.51 2.73 -4.28
CA THR A 42 -8.85 2.28 -4.70
C THR A 42 -9.09 2.53 -6.19
N VAL A 43 -10.25 2.11 -6.71
CA VAL A 43 -10.71 2.49 -8.05
C VAL A 43 -11.97 3.37 -7.91
N PRO A 44 -11.91 4.67 -8.24
CA PRO A 44 -10.73 5.42 -8.70
C PRO A 44 -9.71 5.66 -7.57
N LEU A 45 -8.48 6.01 -7.96
CA LEU A 45 -7.45 6.45 -7.02
C LEU A 45 -7.86 7.77 -6.37
N GLN A 46 -7.54 7.93 -5.09
CA GLN A 46 -7.84 9.15 -4.34
C GLN A 46 -6.60 9.61 -3.58
N VAL A 47 -6.49 10.92 -3.33
CA VAL A 47 -5.39 11.50 -2.56
C VAL A 47 -5.98 12.24 -1.37
N TYR A 48 -5.52 11.88 -0.18
CA TYR A 48 -5.89 12.54 1.07
C TYR A 48 -4.67 13.18 1.71
N THR A 49 -4.89 14.23 2.50
CA THR A 49 -3.86 14.81 3.36
C THR A 49 -4.41 14.84 4.78
N TRP A 50 -3.76 14.08 5.67
CA TRP A 50 -4.13 14.03 7.08
C TRP A 50 -3.10 14.76 7.93
N ILE A 51 -3.55 15.38 9.02
CA ILE A 51 -2.67 16.01 10.01
C ILE A 51 -2.56 15.04 11.19
N LEU A 52 -1.39 14.43 11.35
CA LEU A 52 -1.14 13.36 12.32
C LEU A 52 0.06 13.71 13.20
N ASP A 53 0.03 13.32 14.46
CA ASP A 53 1.23 13.32 15.28
C ASP A 53 2.11 12.08 15.01
N GLU A 54 3.33 12.09 15.54
CA GLU A 54 4.28 11.00 15.35
C GLU A 54 3.74 9.64 15.83
N SER A 55 2.99 9.59 16.93
CA SER A 55 2.43 8.33 17.44
C SER A 55 1.38 7.76 16.49
N GLN A 56 0.55 8.62 15.89
CA GLN A 56 -0.50 8.23 14.95
C GLN A 56 0.08 7.73 13.63
N VAL A 57 1.14 8.38 13.11
CA VAL A 57 1.88 7.88 11.93
C VAL A 57 2.50 6.51 12.21
N ASN A 58 2.84 6.23 13.46
CA ASN A 58 3.33 4.94 13.93
C ASN A 58 2.24 3.92 14.29
N GLY A 59 0.97 4.22 14.04
CA GLY A 59 -0.15 3.31 14.23
C GLY A 59 -0.85 3.41 15.58
N ALA A 60 -0.62 4.47 16.35
CA ALA A 60 -1.51 4.77 17.47
C ALA A 60 -2.94 5.06 16.96
N PRO A 61 -3.99 4.56 17.65
CA PRO A 61 -5.36 4.82 17.25
C PRO A 61 -5.71 6.30 17.47
N PHE A 62 -6.49 6.85 16.56
CA PHE A 62 -7.03 8.21 16.65
C PHE A 62 -8.46 8.25 16.12
N THR A 63 -9.10 9.41 16.13
CA THR A 63 -10.47 9.57 15.63
C THR A 63 -10.55 10.67 14.58
N MET A 64 -11.29 10.43 13.50
CA MET A 64 -11.74 11.48 12.60
C MET A 64 -13.26 11.53 12.61
N GLY A 65 -13.83 12.67 13.03
CA GLY A 65 -15.30 12.82 13.13
C GLY A 65 -15.97 11.84 14.10
N GLY A 66 -15.24 11.33 15.11
CA GLY A 66 -15.73 10.32 16.06
C GLY A 66 -15.52 8.87 15.61
N THR A 67 -15.10 8.62 14.37
CA THR A 67 -14.78 7.28 13.87
C THR A 67 -13.34 6.91 14.23
N PRO A 68 -13.10 5.77 14.92
CA PRO A 68 -11.76 5.26 15.21
C PRO A 68 -11.00 4.85 13.95
N ILE A 69 -9.74 5.28 13.86
CA ILE A 69 -8.85 5.05 12.73
C ILE A 69 -7.47 4.65 13.24
N MET A 70 -6.79 3.76 12.51
CA MET A 70 -5.44 3.32 12.80
C MET A 70 -4.68 3.03 11.50
N LEU A 71 -3.38 3.34 11.49
CA LEU A 71 -2.47 3.03 10.39
C LEU A 71 -1.62 1.82 10.74
N GLU A 72 -1.57 0.83 9.86
CA GLU A 72 -0.69 -0.33 9.98
C GLU A 72 0.29 -0.33 8.81
N LYS A 73 1.60 -0.35 9.08
CA LYS A 73 2.61 -0.44 8.01
C LYS A 73 2.53 -1.84 7.37
N VAL A 74 2.43 -1.88 6.05
CA VAL A 74 2.45 -3.13 5.28
C VAL A 74 3.89 -3.52 5.01
N GLU A 75 4.23 -4.77 5.36
CA GLU A 75 5.52 -5.36 5.05
C GLU A 75 5.37 -6.37 3.89
N SER A 76 6.33 -6.35 2.96
CA SER A 76 6.33 -7.33 1.87
C SER A 76 6.62 -8.72 2.44
N PRO A 77 5.84 -9.75 2.08
CA PRO A 77 6.18 -11.11 2.48
C PRO A 77 7.53 -11.50 1.91
N GLU A 78 8.28 -12.32 2.65
CA GLU A 78 9.53 -12.88 2.14
C GLU A 78 9.25 -13.73 0.90
N PRO A 79 10.04 -13.59 -0.17
CA PRO A 79 9.89 -14.44 -1.33
C PRO A 79 10.12 -15.89 -0.90
N PRO A 80 9.30 -16.84 -1.39
CA PRO A 80 9.57 -18.25 -1.12
C PRO A 80 11.00 -18.56 -1.58
N ASN A 81 11.78 -19.17 -0.70
CA ASN A 81 13.15 -19.62 -0.96
C ASN A 81 13.14 -20.83 -1.92
N LYS A 82 12.56 -20.66 -3.10
CA LYS A 82 12.75 -21.54 -4.23
C LYS A 82 13.77 -20.85 -5.11
N PRO A 83 14.94 -21.46 -5.35
CA PRO A 83 15.79 -20.98 -6.42
C PRO A 83 14.93 -20.94 -7.68
N LEU A 84 14.87 -19.77 -8.32
CA LEU A 84 14.39 -19.65 -9.68
C LEU A 84 15.28 -20.57 -10.49
N THR A 85 14.86 -21.81 -10.73
CA THR A 85 15.51 -22.69 -11.69
C THR A 85 15.50 -21.90 -12.98
N SER A 86 16.68 -21.42 -13.39
CA SER A 86 16.88 -20.82 -14.70
C SER A 86 16.26 -21.79 -15.68
N VAL A 87 15.19 -21.37 -16.36
CA VAL A 87 14.60 -22.16 -17.44
C VAL A 87 15.73 -22.29 -18.46
N GLY A 88 16.37 -23.46 -18.45
CA GLY A 88 17.44 -23.76 -19.39
C GLY A 88 16.92 -23.53 -20.79
N LYS A 89 17.69 -22.81 -21.61
CA LYS A 89 17.49 -22.80 -23.05
C LYS A 89 17.45 -24.26 -23.53
N GLY A 90 16.29 -24.69 -24.05
CA GLY A 90 16.17 -25.89 -24.86
C GLY A 90 15.41 -27.04 -24.22
N ALA A 91 14.09 -27.07 -24.45
CA ALA A 91 13.39 -28.26 -24.94
C ALA A 91 12.01 -27.83 -25.44
N ALA A 92 11.82 -27.87 -26.76
CA ALA A 92 10.52 -27.67 -27.39
C ALA A 92 9.52 -28.69 -26.83
N ARG A 93 8.56 -28.23 -26.01
CA ARG A 93 7.35 -28.99 -25.70
C ARG A 93 6.24 -28.53 -26.62
N LYS A 94 5.85 -29.44 -27.53
CA LYS A 94 4.64 -29.36 -28.33
C LYS A 94 3.42 -29.13 -27.41
N GLY A 95 2.60 -28.15 -27.78
CA GLY A 95 1.17 -28.14 -27.46
C GLY A 95 0.79 -27.56 -26.11
N GLY A 96 1.01 -26.26 -25.91
CA GLY A 96 0.24 -25.47 -24.96
C GLY A 96 -0.36 -24.29 -25.73
N ASN A 97 -1.68 -24.24 -25.87
CA ASN A 97 -2.33 -23.12 -26.55
C ASN A 97 -2.30 -21.90 -25.61
N VAL A 98 -1.27 -21.07 -25.75
CA VAL A 98 -1.14 -19.81 -25.02
C VAL A 98 -2.05 -18.80 -25.69
N VAL A 99 -3.20 -18.51 -25.07
CA VAL A 99 -4.08 -17.42 -25.52
C VAL A 99 -3.54 -16.12 -24.91
N SER A 100 -2.89 -15.31 -25.73
CA SER A 100 -2.47 -13.96 -25.35
C SER A 100 -3.70 -13.10 -25.06
N LEU A 101 -3.77 -12.54 -23.85
CA LEU A 101 -4.84 -11.62 -23.43
C LEU A 101 -4.78 -10.24 -24.12
N PHE A 102 -3.74 -9.99 -24.92
CA PHE A 102 -3.52 -8.71 -25.60
C PHE A 102 -4.29 -8.55 -26.92
N ASP A 103 -4.88 -9.62 -27.47
CA ASP A 103 -5.56 -9.56 -28.78
C ASP A 103 -7.07 -9.35 -28.70
N ARG A 104 -7.62 -9.00 -27.53
CA ARG A 104 -9.04 -8.61 -27.43
C ARG A 104 -9.24 -7.16 -27.90
N LYS A 105 -9.15 -6.93 -29.21
CA LYS A 105 -9.72 -5.72 -29.82
C LYS A 105 -11.24 -5.86 -29.96
N LYS A 106 -11.92 -4.74 -29.70
CA LYS A 106 -13.38 -4.55 -29.71
C LYS A 106 -14.06 -5.06 -30.97
#